data_AF-A0AAJ7TWX8-F1
#
_entry.id   AF-A0AAJ7TWX8-F1
#
_cell.length_a   1.000
_cell.length_b   1.000
_cell.length_c   1.000
_cell.angle_alpha   90.00
_cell.angle_beta   90.00
_cell.angle_gamma   90.00
#
_symmetry.space_group_name_H-M   'P 1'
#
loop_
_entity.id
_entity.type
_entity.pdbx_description
1 polymer ?
#
loop_
_entity_poly.entity_id
_entity_poly.type
_entity_poly.pdbx_seq_one_letter_code
_entity_poly.pdbx_strand_id
1 'polypeptide(L)'
;MLMRLDPSYEGRFVALKAKVNAEIPEAQIMGGTGRKGSFEVMVNDVIIFSKLELGGFPEMDDVLAAIRGAVEGRPLQKITKCRQSCCLQ
;
A
#
# COMPACT_ATOMS: atom_id res chain seq x y z
N MET A 1 -2.26 -5.64 8.22
CA MET A 1 -2.03 -4.53 7.28
C MET A 1 -3.33 -3.79 7.04
N LEU A 2 -3.33 -2.48 7.21
CA LEU A 2 -4.47 -1.60 6.98
C LEU A 2 -4.17 -0.67 5.79
N MET A 3 -5.03 -0.67 4.78
CA MET A 3 -4.96 0.28 3.67
C MET A 3 -6.09 1.29 3.82
N ARG A 4 -5.75 2.59 3.88
CA ARG A 4 -6.73 3.67 3.86
C ARG A 4 -6.81 4.22 2.45
N LEU A 5 -7.96 4.08 1.80
CA LEU A 5 -8.15 4.54 0.43
C LEU A 5 -9.52 5.17 0.22
N ASP A 6 -9.61 6.05 -0.77
CA ASP A 6 -10.90 6.52 -1.27
C ASP A 6 -11.73 5.34 -1.84
N PRO A 7 -13.07 5.31 -1.64
CA PRO A 7 -13.93 4.24 -2.15
C PRO A 7 -13.83 4.07 -3.68
N SER A 8 -13.46 5.11 -4.42
CA SER A 8 -13.22 5.03 -5.87
C SER A 8 -12.04 4.12 -6.24
N TYR A 9 -11.16 3.79 -5.29
CA TYR A 9 -10.02 2.90 -5.49
C TYR A 9 -10.25 1.48 -5.00
N GLU A 10 -11.47 1.15 -4.55
CA GLU A 10 -11.83 -0.17 -4.04
C GLU A 10 -11.50 -1.30 -5.05
N GLY A 11 -11.75 -1.09 -6.35
CA GLY A 11 -11.43 -2.08 -7.37
C GLY A 11 -9.93 -2.45 -7.43
N ARG A 12 -9.03 -1.46 -7.27
CA ARG A 12 -7.57 -1.72 -7.18
C ARG A 12 -7.20 -2.41 -5.89
N PHE A 13 -7.84 -2.03 -4.79
CA PHE A 13 -7.64 -2.66 -3.50
C PHE A 13 -8.02 -4.14 -3.53
N VAL A 14 -9.16 -4.50 -4.12
CA VAL A 14 -9.60 -5.89 -4.24
C VAL A 14 -8.62 -6.72 -5.08
N ALA A 15 -8.17 -6.19 -6.22
CA ALA A 15 -7.18 -6.87 -7.06
C ALA A 15 -5.83 -7.08 -6.34
N LEU A 16 -5.36 -6.06 -5.62
CA LEU A 16 -4.15 -6.14 -4.79
C LEU A 16 -4.33 -7.15 -3.66
N LYS A 17 -5.47 -7.10 -2.96
CA LYS A 17 -5.80 -8.00 -1.87
C LYS A 17 -5.80 -9.45 -2.33
N ALA A 18 -6.42 -9.75 -3.47
CA ALA A 18 -6.43 -11.10 -4.04
C ALA A 18 -5.01 -11.60 -4.34
N LYS A 19 -4.16 -10.74 -4.92
CA LYS A 19 -2.77 -11.09 -5.26
C LYS A 19 -1.91 -11.29 -4.01
N VAL A 20 -2.02 -10.40 -3.03
CA VAL A 20 -1.32 -10.53 -1.74
C VAL A 20 -1.78 -11.77 -1.01
N ASN A 21 -3.09 -12.06 -0.97
CA ASN A 21 -3.61 -13.26 -0.31
C ASN A 21 -3.14 -14.56 -1.00
N ALA A 22 -2.92 -14.52 -2.32
CA ALA A 22 -2.37 -15.66 -3.06
C ALA A 22 -0.87 -15.90 -2.76
N GLU A 23 -0.09 -14.82 -2.58
CA GLU A 23 1.34 -14.92 -2.23
C GLU A 23 1.58 -15.14 -0.74
N ILE A 24 0.79 -14.50 0.12
CA ILE A 24 0.96 -14.41 1.57
C ILE A 24 -0.43 -14.52 2.22
N PRO A 25 -0.99 -15.75 2.34
CA PRO A 25 -2.31 -15.95 2.94
C PRO A 25 -2.34 -15.60 4.44
N GLU A 26 -1.18 -15.54 5.10
CA GLU A 26 -1.04 -15.11 6.50
C GLU A 26 -1.21 -13.59 6.68
N ALA A 27 -1.10 -12.82 5.60
CA ALA A 27 -1.22 -11.37 5.67
C ALA A 27 -2.71 -10.96 5.83
N GLN A 28 -3.08 -10.48 7.02
CA GLN A 28 -4.38 -9.83 7.20
C GLN A 28 -4.42 -8.47 6.48
N ILE A 29 -5.27 -8.36 5.46
CA ILE A 29 -5.47 -7.13 4.69
C ILE A 29 -6.83 -6.52 5.06
N MET A 30 -6.77 -5.41 5.77
CA MET A 30 -7.92 -4.57 6.14
C MET A 30 -8.00 -3.38 5.19
N GLY A 31 -9.18 -3.16 4.62
CA GLY A 31 -9.49 -1.95 3.86
C GLY A 31 -10.23 -0.97 4.76
N GLY A 32 -9.80 0.28 4.76
CA GLY A 32 -10.44 1.38 5.45
C GLY A 32 -10.69 2.54 4.50
N THR A 33 -11.78 3.27 4.72
CA THR A 33 -12.09 4.48 3.95
C THR A 33 -11.17 5.61 4.40
N GLY A 34 -10.23 5.99 3.53
CA GLY A 34 -9.32 7.12 3.74
C GLY A 34 -9.95 8.45 3.35
N ARG A 35 -9.17 9.54 3.48
CA ARG A 35 -9.56 10.85 2.94
C ARG A 35 -9.77 10.76 1.41
N LYS A 36 -10.62 11.64 0.89
CA LYS A 36 -10.94 11.67 -0.54
C LYS A 36 -9.66 11.80 -1.39
N GLY A 37 -9.46 10.91 -2.35
CA GLY A 37 -8.26 10.86 -3.20
C GLY A 37 -6.96 10.35 -2.55
N SER A 38 -7.01 9.94 -1.27
CA SER A 38 -5.84 9.45 -0.53
C SER A 38 -5.66 7.93 -0.69
N PHE A 39 -4.42 7.48 -0.55
CA PHE A 39 -4.07 6.07 -0.53
C PHE A 39 -2.87 5.86 0.41
N GLU A 40 -3.13 5.33 1.60
CA GLU A 40 -2.13 5.11 2.63
C GLU A 40 -2.07 3.62 2.95
N VAL A 41 -0.86 3.13 3.15
CA VAL A 41 -0.59 1.73 3.41
C VAL A 41 0.14 1.59 4.73
N MET A 42 -0.48 0.85 5.65
CA MET A 42 0.01 0.65 7.00
C MET A 42 0.20 -0.85 7.27
N VAL A 43 1.39 -1.21 7.74
CA VAL A 43 1.77 -2.59 8.06
C VAL A 43 2.37 -2.60 9.47
N ASN A 44 1.92 -3.50 10.35
CA ASN A 44 2.35 -3.54 11.76
C ASN A 44 2.33 -2.16 12.45
N ASP A 45 1.24 -1.41 12.29
CA ASP A 45 1.05 -0.05 12.86
C ASP A 45 1.95 1.06 12.26
N VAL A 46 2.85 0.73 11.33
CA VAL A 46 3.74 1.68 10.67
C VAL A 46 3.22 2.00 9.26
N ILE A 47 3.09 3.29 8.94
CA ILE A 47 2.78 3.74 7.58
C ILE A 47 4.03 3.56 6.71
N ILE A 48 3.94 2.64 5.75
CA ILE A 48 5.01 2.33 4.80
C ILE A 48 4.89 3.11 3.50
N PHE A 49 3.69 3.60 3.19
CA PHE A 49 3.44 4.36 1.97
C PHE A 49 2.30 5.35 2.19
N SER A 50 2.47 6.56 1.68
CA SER A 50 1.44 7.60 1.67
C SER A 50 1.42 8.27 0.30
N LYS A 51 0.32 8.08 -0.43
CA LYS A 51 0.10 8.76 -1.71
C LYS A 51 0.02 10.27 -1.55
N LEU A 52 -0.48 10.78 -0.43
CA LEU A 52 -0.53 12.23 -0.22
C LEU A 52 0.87 12.84 -0.13
N GLU A 53 1.84 12.10 0.40
CA GLU A 53 3.22 12.56 0.50
C GLU A 53 3.98 12.34 -0.82
N LEU A 54 3.78 11.19 -1.48
CA LEU A 54 4.57 10.81 -2.65
C LEU A 54 3.90 11.17 -4.00
N GLY A 55 2.62 11.54 -4.00
CA GLY A 55 1.87 11.92 -5.19
C GLY A 55 1.55 10.79 -6.17
N GLY A 56 1.76 9.52 -5.81
CA GLY A 56 1.58 8.38 -6.72
C GLY A 56 0.91 7.16 -6.09
N PHE A 57 0.71 6.12 -6.90
CA PHE A 57 0.25 4.81 -6.42
C PHE A 57 1.44 3.89 -6.20
N PRO A 58 1.41 3.05 -5.16
CA PRO A 58 2.46 2.06 -4.96
C PRO A 58 2.32 0.96 -6.01
N GLU A 59 3.45 0.39 -6.42
CA GLU A 59 3.45 -0.77 -7.31
C GLU A 59 3.07 -2.04 -6.52
N MET A 60 2.39 -2.97 -7.19
CA MET A 60 1.99 -4.24 -6.56
C MET A 60 3.19 -5.01 -6.00
N ASP A 61 4.31 -4.98 -6.72
CA ASP A 61 5.54 -5.69 -6.34
C ASP A 61 6.18 -5.09 -5.08
N ASP A 62 6.28 -3.76 -4.99
CA ASP A 62 6.75 -3.05 -3.79
C ASP A 62 5.88 -3.36 -2.57
N VAL A 63 4.55 -3.39 -2.75
CA VAL A 63 3.63 -3.75 -1.67
C VAL A 63 3.88 -5.18 -1.19
N LEU A 64 4.04 -6.14 -2.10
CA LEU A 64 4.35 -7.52 -1.76
C LEU A 64 5.69 -7.63 -1.02
N ALA A 65 6.74 -6.98 -1.52
CA ALA A 65 8.05 -6.96 -0.89
C ALA A 65 8.00 -6.36 0.52
N ALA A 66 7.27 -5.26 0.71
CA ALA A 66 7.09 -4.62 2.02
C ALA A 66 6.35 -5.54 3.00
N ILE A 67 5.33 -6.27 2.53
CA ILE A 67 4.59 -7.23 3.36
C ILE A 67 5.47 -8.44 3.71
N ARG A 68 6.22 -8.99 2.75
CA ARG A 68 7.16 -10.10 3.01
C ARG A 68 8.18 -9.70 4.08
N GLY A 69 8.79 -8.51 3.92
CA GLY A 69 9.71 -7.97 4.93
C GLY A 69 9.04 -7.81 6.31
N ALA A 70 7.78 -7.38 6.34
CA ALA A 70 7.01 -7.28 7.57
C ALA A 70 6.78 -8.62 8.28
N VAL A 71 6.49 -9.67 7.50
CA VAL A 71 6.26 -11.03 7.99
C VAL A 71 7.58 -11.65 8.48
N GLU A 72 8.69 -11.39 7.77
CA GLU A 72 10.04 -11.82 8.19
C GLU A 72 10.56 -11.07 9.44
N GLY A 73 9.87 -10.03 9.92
CA GLY A 73 10.34 -9.19 11.03
C GLY A 73 11.48 -8.24 10.64
N ARG A 74 11.70 -8.02 9.34
CA ARG A 74 12.63 -6.99 8.85
C ARG A 74 12.05 -5.59 9.05
N PRO A 75 12.90 -4.55 9.17
CA PRO A 75 12.42 -3.19 9.22
C PRO A 75 11.60 -2.89 7.97
N LEU A 76 10.37 -2.42 8.19
CA LEU A 76 9.45 -2.00 7.13
C LEU A 76 10.11 -0.88 6.33
N GLN A 77 10.50 -1.18 5.09
CA GLN A 77 11.05 -0.18 4.21
C GLN A 77 9.91 0.69 3.70
N LYS A 78 10.02 2.00 3.94
CA LYS A 78 9.09 2.96 3.34
C LYS A 78 9.25 2.89 1.83
N ILE A 79 8.13 2.63 1.14
CA ILE A 79 8.09 2.66 -0.31
C ILE A 79 8.17 4.14 -0.70
N THR A 80 9.34 4.60 -1.11
CA THR A 80 9.55 5.96 -1.66
C THR A 80 9.46 5.99 -3.18
N LYS A 81 9.28 4.83 -3.83
CA LYS A 81 9.00 4.76 -5.26
C LYS A 81 7.56 5.13 -5.53
N CYS A 82 7.38 6.31 -6.11
CA CYS A 82 6.22 6.63 -6.90
C CYS A 82 6.63 6.74 -8.35
N ARG A 83 5.78 6.26 -9.26
CA ARG A 83 5.90 6.52 -10.70
C ARG A 83 5.60 8.00 -10.95
N GLN A 84 6.52 8.87 -10.56
CA GLN A 84 6.48 10.30 -10.81
C GLN A 84 7.14 10.56 -12.16
N SER A 85 6.33 10.70 -13.20
CA SER A 85 6.64 11.65 -14.27
C SER A 85 5.78 12.89 -14.02
N CYS A 86 6.45 14.04 -13.96
CA CYS A 86 5.92 15.40 -13.79
C CYS A 86 5.59 15.86 -12.36
N CYS A 87 6.62 16.43 -11.74
CA CYS A 87 6.50 17.79 -11.23
C CYS A 87 6.15 18.73 -12.39
N LEU A 88 4.96 19.33 -12.35
CA LEU A 88 4.68 20.70 -12.82
C LEU A 88 3.59 21.21 -11.84
N GLN A 89 4.04 21.76 -10.71
CA GLN A 89 4.22 23.19 -10.41
C GLN A 89 2.92 23.84 -9.94
#